data_AF-A0A349M7D1-F1
#
_entry.id   AF-A0A349M7D1-F1
#
_cell.length_a   1.000
_cell.length_b   1.000
_cell.length_c   1.000
_cell.angle_alpha   90.00
_cell.angle_beta   90.00
_cell.angle_gamma   90.00
#
_symmetry.space_group_name_H-M   'P 1'
#
loop_
_entity.id
_entity.type
_entity.pdbx_description
1 polymer ?
#
loop_
_entity_poly.entity_id
_entity_poly.type
_entity_poly.pdbx_seq_one_letter_code
_entity_poly.pdbx_strand_id
1 'polypeptide(L)'
;MGWGTYHRGQEIKAFLKRGAAKRLSLEQLPDYAPDLNPDEGMWNYLKRVDLGNVCCCDLDQLHRKLIQAKERLRHKQEIITSCTRQCGYSV
;
A
#
# COMPACT_ATOMS: atom_id res chain seq x y z
N MET A 1 -6.98 -10.68 -1.35
CA MET A 1 -6.78 -9.74 -2.47
C MET A 1 -5.83 -10.42 -3.45
N GLY A 2 -6.30 -10.88 -4.60
CA GLY A 2 -5.46 -11.59 -5.58
C GLY A 2 -4.76 -10.61 -6.52
N TRP A 3 -3.52 -10.92 -6.90
CA TRP A 3 -2.71 -10.16 -7.85
C TRP A 3 -3.46 -9.98 -9.18
N GLY A 4 -4.00 -8.78 -9.40
CA GLY A 4 -4.62 -8.45 -10.68
C GLY A 4 -3.60 -8.60 -11.81
N THR A 5 -3.98 -9.26 -12.90
CA THR A 5 -3.16 -9.40 -14.11
C THR A 5 -2.66 -8.06 -14.67
N TYR A 6 -3.33 -6.96 -14.28
CA TYR A 6 -2.94 -5.57 -14.55
C TYR A 6 -1.50 -5.23 -14.12
N HIS A 7 -0.97 -5.82 -13.04
CA HIS A 7 0.41 -5.55 -12.59
C HIS A 7 1.48 -6.26 -13.44
N ARG A 8 1.08 -7.19 -14.32
CA ARG A 8 1.97 -7.97 -15.20
C ARG A 8 1.77 -7.65 -16.68
N GLY A 9 1.00 -6.61 -16.99
CA GLY A 9 0.65 -6.20 -18.35
C GLY A 9 1.84 -5.75 -19.20
N GLN A 10 1.64 -5.73 -20.52
CA GLN A 10 2.68 -5.31 -21.48
C GLN A 10 3.13 -3.87 -21.26
N GLU A 11 2.22 -2.98 -20.83
CA GLU A 11 2.51 -1.58 -20.52
C GLU A 11 3.58 -1.43 -19.43
N ILE A 12 3.48 -2.22 -18.35
CA ILE A 12 4.46 -2.22 -17.26
C ILE A 12 5.82 -2.72 -17.78
N LYS A 13 5.82 -3.79 -18.58
CA LYS A 13 7.05 -4.32 -19.19
C LYS A 13 7.72 -3.29 -20.11
N ALA A 14 6.93 -2.58 -20.92
CA ALA A 14 7.42 -1.53 -21.81
C ALA A 14 7.97 -0.34 -21.02
N PHE A 15 7.31 0.07 -19.93
CA PHE A 15 7.79 1.11 -19.02
C PHE A 15 9.15 0.74 -18.39
N LEU A 16 9.28 -0.48 -17.88
CA LEU A 16 10.55 -0.99 -17.32
C LEU A 16 11.67 -1.00 -18.37
N LYS A 17 11.38 -1.50 -19.59
CA LYS A 17 12.33 -1.54 -20.71
C LYS A 17 12.78 -0.16 -21.19
N ARG A 18 11.94 0.87 -21.06
CA ARG A 18 12.30 2.27 -21.40
C ARG A 18 13.27 2.92 -20.41
N GLY A 19 13.75 2.18 -19.42
CA GLY A 19 14.82 2.61 -18.52
C GLY A 19 14.41 2.75 -17.06
N ALA A 20 13.12 2.58 -16.72
CA ALA A 20 12.64 2.65 -15.34
C ALA A 20 13.25 1.55 -14.45
N ALA A 21 13.58 0.39 -15.04
CA ALA A 21 14.26 -0.71 -14.33
C ALA A 21 15.65 -0.32 -13.75
N LYS A 22 16.25 0.80 -14.19
CA LYS A 22 17.49 1.31 -13.59
C LYS A 22 17.29 1.94 -12.21
N ARG A 23 16.07 2.31 -11.87
CA ARG A 23 15.71 3.04 -10.64
C ARG A 23 14.65 2.35 -9.78
N LEU A 24 13.99 1.33 -10.33
CA LEU A 24 12.90 0.61 -9.69
C LEU A 24 13.22 -0.89 -9.71
N SER A 25 13.24 -1.52 -8.52
CA SER A 25 13.15 -2.98 -8.39
C SER A 25 11.68 -3.38 -8.33
N LEU A 26 11.34 -4.51 -8.95
CA LEU A 26 10.02 -5.10 -8.83
C LEU A 26 10.17 -6.44 -8.11
N GLU A 27 9.64 -6.53 -6.90
CA GLU A 27 9.57 -7.78 -6.15
C GLU A 27 8.31 -8.55 -6.53
N GLN A 28 8.46 -9.82 -6.87
CA GLN A 28 7.32 -10.68 -7.14
C GLN A 28 6.88 -11.36 -5.85
N LEU A 29 5.70 -10.98 -5.37
CA LEU A 29 5.07 -11.67 -4.25
C LEU A 29 4.31 -12.92 -4.73
N PRO A 30 4.31 -14.01 -3.94
CA PRO A 30 3.51 -15.19 -4.23
C PRO A 30 2.01 -14.87 -4.28
N ASP A 31 1.27 -15.69 -5.04
CA ASP A 31 -0.19 -15.61 -5.03
C ASP A 31 -0.72 -15.90 -3.62
N TYR A 32 -1.72 -15.13 -3.19
CA TYR A 32 -2.37 -15.27 -1.87
C TYR A 32 -1.42 -15.14 -0.65
N ALA A 33 -0.37 -14.33 -0.75
CA ALA A 33 0.52 -14.01 0.38
C ALA A 33 0.31 -12.55 0.90
N PRO A 34 -0.85 -12.22 1.50
CA PRO A 34 -1.11 -10.87 2.04
C PRO A 34 -0.19 -10.53 3.22
N ASP A 35 0.29 -11.53 3.95
CA ASP A 35 1.26 -11.42 5.03
C ASP A 35 2.62 -10.87 4.60
N LEU A 36 2.95 -11.01 3.30
CA LEU A 36 4.16 -10.45 2.72
C LEU A 36 3.95 -9.06 2.09
N ASN A 37 2.72 -8.52 2.11
CA ASN A 37 2.45 -7.21 1.52
C ASN A 37 2.34 -6.13 2.61
N PRO A 38 3.29 -5.18 2.71
CA PRO A 38 3.29 -4.19 3.78
C PRO A 38 2.14 -3.19 3.70
N ASP A 39 1.49 -3.07 2.53
CA ASP A 39 0.30 -2.26 2.38
C ASP A 39 -0.88 -2.76 3.24
N GLU A 40 -0.97 -4.07 3.52
CA GLU A 40 -2.02 -4.67 4.35
C GLU A 40 -1.88 -4.18 5.79
N GLY A 41 -0.64 -4.06 6.28
CA GLY A 41 -0.34 -3.45 7.58
C GLY A 41 -0.74 -1.97 7.63
N MET A 42 -0.44 -1.20 6.58
CA MET A 42 -0.85 0.21 6.47
C MET A 42 -2.37 0.34 6.41
N TRP A 43 -3.05 -0.49 5.63
CA TRP A 43 -4.50 -0.54 5.54
C TRP A 43 -5.16 -0.92 6.85
N ASN A 44 -4.58 -1.88 7.57
CA ASN A 44 -5.05 -2.28 8.90
C ASN A 44 -4.97 -1.10 9.88
N TYR A 45 -3.86 -0.36 9.89
CA TYR A 45 -3.72 0.84 10.70
C TYR A 45 -4.78 1.91 10.34
N LEU A 46 -4.94 2.22 9.05
CA LEU A 46 -5.91 3.20 8.60
C LEU A 46 -7.34 2.81 9.01
N LYS A 47 -7.73 1.55 8.77
CA LYS A 47 -9.10 1.08 9.03
C LYS A 47 -9.41 0.93 10.50
N ARG A 48 -8.48 0.41 11.30
CA ARG A 48 -8.74 0.06 12.71
C ARG A 48 -8.31 1.13 13.71
N VAL A 49 -7.30 1.92 13.39
CA VAL A 49 -6.74 2.90 14.32
C VAL A 49 -7.19 4.31 13.96
N ASP A 50 -6.90 4.76 12.73
CA ASP A 50 -7.13 6.17 12.37
C ASP A 50 -8.60 6.45 12.00
N LEU A 51 -9.28 5.50 11.34
CA LEU A 51 -10.67 5.62 10.91
C LEU A 51 -11.63 4.71 11.70
N GLY A 52 -11.16 3.97 12.70
CA GLY A 52 -11.93 2.90 13.35
C GLY A 52 -13.28 3.32 13.94
N ASN A 53 -13.42 4.58 14.35
CA ASN A 53 -14.64 5.15 14.91
C ASN A 53 -15.23 6.30 14.08
N VAL A 54 -14.74 6.50 12.85
CA VAL A 54 -15.20 7.59 11.98
C VAL A 54 -16.47 7.16 11.26
N CYS A 55 -17.59 7.78 11.61
CA CYS A 55 -18.83 7.66 10.85
C CYS A 55 -18.90 8.76 9.80
N CYS A 56 -19.29 8.42 8.57
CA CYS A 56 -19.49 9.36 7.48
C CYS A 56 -20.92 9.24 6.94
N CYS A 57 -21.54 10.37 6.62
CA CYS A 57 -22.90 10.43 6.07
C CYS A 57 -22.93 10.19 4.56
N ASP A 58 -21.81 10.40 3.87
CA ASP A 58 -21.67 10.25 2.42
C ASP A 58 -20.23 9.86 2.02
N LEU A 59 -20.07 9.50 0.74
CA LEU A 59 -18.79 9.06 0.18
C LEU A 59 -17.78 10.20 0.07
N ASP A 60 -18.21 11.45 -0.11
CA ASP A 60 -17.30 12.59 -0.20
C ASP A 60 -16.64 12.88 1.14
N GLN A 61 -17.40 12.75 2.23
CA GLN A 61 -16.91 12.86 3.59
C GLN A 61 -15.94 11.72 3.89
N LEU A 62 -16.27 10.48 3.51
CA LEU A 62 -15.35 9.35 3.66
C LEU A 62 -14.04 9.59 2.88
N HIS A 63 -14.13 10.07 1.65
CA HIS A 63 -12.96 10.34 0.82
C HIS A 63 -12.06 11.41 1.44
N ARG A 64 -12.64 12.53 1.91
CA ARG A 64 -11.90 13.57 2.64
C ARG A 64 -11.23 13.01 3.91
N LYS A 65 -11.95 12.20 4.69
CA LYS A 65 -11.40 11.60 5.93
C LYS A 65 -10.26 10.62 5.63
N LEU A 66 -10.39 9.82 4.58
CA LEU A 66 -9.34 8.89 4.14
C LEU A 66 -8.08 9.63 3.68
N ILE A 67 -8.21 10.72 2.90
CA ILE A 67 -7.07 11.54 2.50
C ILE A 67 -6.36 12.10 3.74
N GLN A 68 -7.12 12.65 4.70
CA GLN A 68 -6.54 13.19 5.93
C GLN A 68 -5.83 12.11 6.76
N ALA A 69 -6.39 10.90 6.86
CA ALA A 69 -5.77 9.78 7.56
C ALA A 69 -4.48 9.32 6.86
N LYS A 70 -4.47 9.25 5.53
CA LYS A 70 -3.27 8.96 4.74
C LYS A 70 -2.18 10.01 4.98
N GLU A 71 -2.52 11.31 5.01
CA GLU A 71 -1.52 12.36 5.30
C GLU A 71 -1.01 12.26 6.74
N ARG A 72 -1.83 11.88 7.73
CA ARG A 72 -1.34 11.60 9.09
C ARG A 72 -0.39 10.40 9.12
N LEU A 73 -0.74 9.31 8.43
CA LEU A 73 0.09 8.11 8.34
C LEU A 73 1.45 8.41 7.68
N ARG A 74 1.49 9.28 6.66
CA ARG A 74 2.73 9.71 6.00
C ARG A 74 3.78 10.25 6.97
N HIS A 75 3.36 10.85 8.08
CA HIS A 75 4.26 11.38 9.10
C HIS A 75 4.62 10.36 10.20
N LYS A 76 4.05 9.16 10.18
CA LYS A 76 4.30 8.09 11.16
C LYS A 76 5.30 7.07 10.61
N GLN A 77 6.56 7.51 10.46
CA GLN A 77 7.63 6.67 9.92
C GLN A 77 7.78 5.34 10.67
N GLU A 78 7.63 5.33 11.99
CA GLU A 78 7.71 4.10 12.79
C GLU A 78 6.67 3.06 12.38
N ILE A 79 5.43 3.48 12.09
CA ILE A 79 4.37 2.58 11.64
C ILE A 79 4.70 2.03 10.25
N ILE A 80 5.10 2.90 9.33
CA ILE A 80 5.47 2.52 7.96
C ILE A 80 6.62 1.49 7.99
N THR A 81 7.69 1.81 8.73
CA THR A 81 8.86 0.94 8.86
C THR A 81 8.52 -0.38 9.56
N SER A 82 7.65 -0.36 10.58
CA SER A 82 7.20 -1.58 11.26
C SER A 82 6.43 -2.51 10.32
N CYS A 83 5.49 -1.97 9.52
CA CYS A 83 4.74 -2.76 8.53
C CYS A 83 5.69 -3.40 7.50
N THR A 84 6.68 -2.66 7.02
CA THR A 84 7.67 -3.18 6.07
C THR A 84 8.54 -4.28 6.67
N ARG A 85 9.00 -4.10 7.91
CA ARG A 85 9.79 -5.11 8.64
C ARG A 85 8.99 -6.37 8.95
N GLN A 86 7.70 -6.25 9.26
CA GLN A 86 6.83 -7.40 9.51
C GLN A 86 6.75 -8.34 8.31
N CYS A 87 6.81 -7.79 7.09
CA CYS A 87 6.84 -8.55 5.84
C CYS A 87 8.24 -9.06 5.45
N GLY A 88 9.26 -8.86 6.30
CA GLY A 88 10.62 -9.33 6.06
C GLY A 88 11.49 -8.42 5.20
N TYR A 89 11.05 -7.19 4.92
CA TYR A 89 11.82 -6.23 4.13
C TYR A 89 12.66 -5.31 5.00
N SER A 90 13.86 -5.00 4.53
CA SER A 90 14.75 -4.00 5.11
C SER A 90 14.51 -2.64 4.46
N VAL A 91 14.11 -1.65 5.27
CA VAL A 91 13.97 -0.23 4.94
C VAL A 91 14.90 0.61 5.79
#